data_AF-A0A4U8U9L4-F1
#
_entry.id   AF-A0A4U8U9L4-F1
#
_cell.length_a   1.000
_cell.length_b   1.000
_cell.length_c   1.000
_cell.angle_alpha   90.00
_cell.angle_beta   90.00
_cell.angle_gamma   90.00
#
_symmetry.space_group_name_H-M   'P 1'
#
loop_
_entity.id
_entity.type
_entity.pdbx_description
1 polymer ?
#
loop_
_entity_poly.entity_id
_entity_poly.type
_entity_poly.pdbx_seq_one_letter_code
_entity_poly.pdbx_strand_id
1 'polypeptide(L)'
;MKQYLYIIQASKEPSKCKIGITNDLERRLKEYNSITGISAENTYSLLFAAEVSNMRALENDIKMQFSFLRERDNKEIYFYNPNLFEMYVNFILESPHFIKRVVSKESKKMRPAKSSPQPTMQDRGVTRKLLLEQAKRVKNDEFYTRIEDVEKELSMYPTKIWKDKVVFCNCDDAIGSNRDYTDSSAFALYFLKHFLRLKLICTHYGSRADLFNAGTKGYIFTKEGAHELYRNPLNYTGSFDELESLRILHEEADIVCTNPPFSRAADYWQILIRSQKKFIIISNVTNCITPSFIPYFVDKKAWAGYTSVYWYLNPKRIPVRAAGHFFTNFPIKDRPAKSRLKFMPLEEIPDVYRIFDDSGVLLVDRSYIPNDYDRPFAVSTNPILNGVLECGFKIIIKEQYFPYIKGKKKFARVLIQKTQD
;
A
#
# COMPACT_ATOMS: atom_id res chain seq x y z
N MET A 1 -47.08 8.21 9.20
CA MET A 1 -46.45 6.86 9.27
C MET A 1 -44.95 7.06 9.25
N LYS A 2 -44.19 6.41 10.14
CA LYS A 2 -42.73 6.57 10.17
C LYS A 2 -42.12 5.94 8.90
N GLN A 3 -41.15 6.60 8.33
CA GLN A 3 -40.43 6.12 7.15
C GLN A 3 -38.99 5.84 7.53
N TYR A 4 -38.44 4.75 7.00
CA TYR A 4 -37.10 4.31 7.32
C TYR A 4 -36.30 4.02 6.06
N LEU A 5 -35.01 4.32 6.14
CA LEU A 5 -33.99 3.81 5.23
C LEU A 5 -33.04 2.93 6.04
N TYR A 6 -32.65 1.78 5.48
CA TYR A 6 -31.81 0.81 6.15
C TYR A 6 -30.74 0.21 5.23
N ILE A 7 -29.66 -0.27 5.84
CA ILE A 7 -28.57 -1.02 5.20
C ILE A 7 -28.41 -2.34 5.95
N ILE A 8 -28.52 -3.46 5.23
CA ILE A 8 -28.35 -4.82 5.77
C ILE A 8 -27.24 -5.58 5.05
N GLN A 9 -26.62 -6.53 5.72
CA GLN A 9 -25.54 -7.36 5.19
C GLN A 9 -25.85 -8.85 5.39
N ALA A 10 -25.54 -9.66 4.38
CA ALA A 10 -25.69 -11.11 4.47
C ALA A 10 -24.49 -11.74 5.21
N SER A 11 -24.74 -12.72 6.08
CA SER A 11 -23.68 -13.36 6.87
C SER A 11 -22.65 -14.15 6.06
N LYS A 12 -23.01 -14.72 4.89
CA LYS A 12 -22.09 -15.46 3.99
C LYS A 12 -21.37 -14.58 2.97
N GLU A 13 -21.88 -13.39 2.70
CA GLU A 13 -21.33 -12.48 1.69
C GLU A 13 -21.08 -11.11 2.35
N PRO A 14 -20.08 -10.99 3.24
CA PRO A 14 -19.78 -9.74 3.92
C PRO A 14 -19.40 -8.60 2.95
N SER A 15 -19.05 -8.94 1.70
CA SER A 15 -18.80 -8.00 0.61
C SER A 15 -20.07 -7.42 -0.05
N LYS A 16 -21.27 -7.89 0.31
CA LYS A 16 -22.54 -7.40 -0.27
C LYS A 16 -23.47 -6.87 0.82
N CYS A 17 -24.01 -5.67 0.60
CA CYS A 17 -25.08 -5.14 1.43
C CYS A 17 -26.26 -4.69 0.57
N LYS A 18 -27.41 -4.50 1.21
CA LYS A 18 -28.64 -4.03 0.55
C LYS A 18 -29.13 -2.78 1.25
N ILE A 19 -29.41 -1.74 0.46
CA ILE A 19 -30.13 -0.56 0.94
C ILE A 19 -31.61 -0.75 0.60
N GLY A 20 -32.47 -0.50 1.57
CA GLY A 20 -33.91 -0.53 1.34
C GLY A 20 -34.64 0.55 2.11
N ILE A 21 -35.90 0.73 1.74
CA ILE A 21 -36.83 1.64 2.39
C ILE A 21 -38.04 0.86 2.93
N THR A 22 -38.59 1.29 4.06
CA THR A 22 -39.76 0.64 4.66
C THR A 22 -40.50 1.60 5.60
N ASN A 23 -41.79 1.34 5.80
CA ASN A 23 -42.58 1.98 6.85
C ASN A 23 -42.57 1.19 8.16
N ASP A 24 -42.04 -0.03 8.14
CA ASP A 24 -41.96 -0.95 9.27
C ASP A 24 -40.63 -1.71 9.21
N LEU A 25 -39.67 -1.27 10.02
CA LEU A 25 -38.32 -1.83 10.04
C LEU A 25 -38.29 -3.23 10.67
N GLU A 26 -39.07 -3.47 11.72
CA GLU A 26 -39.10 -4.75 12.43
C GLU A 26 -39.71 -5.86 11.58
N ARG A 27 -40.85 -5.59 10.94
CA ARG A 27 -41.46 -6.54 9.99
C ARG A 27 -40.51 -6.83 8.83
N ARG A 28 -39.84 -5.81 8.29
CA ARG A 28 -38.94 -5.97 7.16
C ARG A 28 -37.73 -6.84 7.50
N LEU A 29 -37.13 -6.67 8.68
CA LEU A 29 -36.03 -7.52 9.15
C LEU A 29 -36.47 -8.97 9.40
N LYS A 30 -37.71 -9.19 9.86
CA LYS A 30 -38.29 -10.53 9.98
C LYS A 30 -38.48 -11.17 8.60
N GLU A 31 -39.00 -10.43 7.62
CA GLU A 31 -39.18 -10.90 6.24
C GLU A 31 -37.88 -11.38 5.60
N TYR A 32 -36.78 -10.61 5.74
CA TYR A 32 -35.47 -11.02 5.22
C TYR A 32 -34.99 -12.35 5.78
N ASN A 33 -35.26 -12.60 7.06
CA ASN A 33 -34.82 -13.81 7.76
C ASN A 33 -35.84 -14.96 7.70
N SER A 34 -37.09 -14.70 7.26
CA SER A 34 -38.14 -15.71 7.10
C SER A 34 -38.27 -16.25 5.67
N ILE A 35 -37.90 -15.45 4.66
CA ILE A 35 -37.96 -15.83 3.23
C ILE A 35 -36.82 -16.77 2.84
N THR A 36 -35.71 -16.75 3.56
CA THR A 36 -34.57 -17.69 3.37
C THR A 36 -34.87 -19.02 4.06
N GLY A 37 -35.65 -19.89 3.41
CA GLY A 37 -35.88 -21.24 3.89
C GLY A 37 -34.58 -21.99 4.22
N ILE A 38 -34.48 -22.47 5.46
CA ILE A 38 -33.59 -23.54 5.94
C ILE A 38 -32.07 -23.31 5.77
N SER A 39 -31.49 -22.52 6.66
CA SER A 39 -30.41 -22.91 7.60
C SER A 39 -30.04 -21.66 8.42
N ALA A 40 -29.48 -21.79 9.62
CA ALA A 40 -29.02 -20.66 10.43
C ALA A 40 -27.89 -19.82 9.77
N GLU A 41 -27.52 -20.14 8.52
CA GLU A 41 -26.33 -19.66 7.84
C GLU A 41 -26.59 -18.58 6.77
N ASN A 42 -27.84 -18.24 6.44
CA ASN A 42 -28.20 -17.16 5.49
C ASN A 42 -28.93 -15.98 6.17
N THR A 43 -28.47 -15.59 7.36
CA THR A 43 -29.07 -14.49 8.12
C THR A 43 -28.61 -13.12 7.60
N TYR A 44 -29.50 -12.14 7.63
CA TYR A 44 -29.17 -10.74 7.36
C TYR A 44 -29.05 -9.96 8.69
N SER A 45 -27.95 -9.22 8.83
CA SER A 45 -27.73 -8.31 9.95
C SER A 45 -27.96 -6.86 9.54
N LEU A 46 -28.53 -6.05 10.44
CA LEU A 46 -28.73 -4.63 10.21
C LEU A 46 -27.42 -3.88 10.54
N LEU A 47 -26.82 -3.23 9.53
CA LEU A 47 -25.63 -2.40 9.71
C LEU A 47 -25.99 -0.95 10.05
N PHE A 48 -27.05 -0.42 9.44
CA PHE A 48 -27.50 0.95 9.63
C PHE A 48 -29.01 1.07 9.42
N ALA A 49 -29.66 1.93 10.20
CA ALA A 49 -31.02 2.39 9.92
C ALA A 49 -31.21 3.82 10.41
N ALA A 50 -32.03 4.58 9.67
CA ALA A 50 -32.42 5.94 10.00
C ALA A 50 -33.92 6.13 9.80
N GLU A 51 -34.55 6.88 10.71
CA GLU A 51 -35.86 7.48 10.50
C GLU A 51 -35.65 8.72 9.61
N VAL A 52 -36.47 8.84 8.57
CA VAL A 52 -36.34 9.87 7.52
C VAL A 52 -37.69 10.52 7.24
N SER A 53 -37.69 11.78 6.83
CA SER A 53 -38.91 12.55 6.52
C SER A 53 -39.49 12.17 5.16
N ASN A 54 -38.63 11.78 4.20
CA ASN A 54 -39.04 11.32 2.87
C ASN A 54 -38.08 10.24 2.36
N MET A 55 -38.44 8.96 2.55
CA MET A 55 -37.58 7.84 2.16
C MET A 55 -37.45 7.68 0.65
N ARG A 56 -38.47 8.05 -0.15
CA ARG A 56 -38.43 7.92 -1.62
C ARG A 56 -37.53 8.98 -2.25
N ALA A 57 -37.59 10.22 -1.75
CA ALA A 57 -36.69 11.27 -2.19
C ALA A 57 -35.24 10.91 -1.88
N LEU A 58 -34.95 10.54 -0.62
CA LEU A 58 -33.60 10.11 -0.23
C LEU A 58 -33.11 8.87 -0.99
N GLU A 59 -33.97 7.88 -1.25
CA GLU A 59 -33.59 6.73 -2.06
C GLU A 59 -33.24 7.14 -3.50
N ASN A 60 -33.97 8.11 -4.07
CA ASN A 60 -33.67 8.66 -5.39
C ASN A 60 -32.40 9.50 -5.40
N ASP A 61 -32.15 10.31 -4.37
CA ASP A 61 -30.91 11.06 -4.21
C ASP A 61 -29.71 10.10 -4.14
N ILE A 62 -29.82 9.02 -3.37
CA ILE A 62 -28.83 7.95 -3.33
C ILE A 62 -28.68 7.26 -4.69
N LYS A 63 -29.80 6.98 -5.40
CA LYS A 63 -29.76 6.41 -6.75
C LYS A 63 -29.07 7.33 -7.75
N MET A 64 -29.27 8.63 -7.67
CA MET A 64 -28.65 9.60 -8.56
C MET A 64 -27.17 9.78 -8.21
N GLN A 65 -26.88 10.07 -6.94
CA GLN A 65 -25.54 10.32 -6.43
C GLN A 65 -24.63 9.11 -6.57
N PHE A 66 -25.16 7.90 -6.40
CA PHE A 66 -24.40 6.65 -6.47
C PHE A 66 -24.86 5.76 -7.64
N SER A 67 -25.44 6.35 -8.70
CA SER A 67 -25.91 5.63 -9.90
C SER A 67 -24.82 4.77 -10.53
N PHE A 68 -23.58 5.23 -10.46
CA PHE A 68 -22.39 4.56 -10.98
C PHE A 68 -21.86 3.43 -10.09
N LEU A 69 -22.40 3.23 -8.88
CA LEU A 69 -22.04 2.15 -7.95
C LEU A 69 -23.08 1.02 -7.87
N ARG A 70 -24.13 1.08 -8.69
CA ARG A 70 -25.23 0.10 -8.69
C ARG A 70 -25.09 -0.88 -9.84
N GLU A 71 -25.25 -2.18 -9.56
CA GLU A 71 -25.38 -3.19 -10.61
C GLU A 71 -26.70 -3.00 -11.34
N ARG A 72 -26.70 -3.02 -12.68
CA ARG A 72 -27.89 -2.74 -13.50
C ARG A 72 -28.99 -3.79 -13.34
N ASP A 73 -28.63 -5.04 -13.05
CA ASP A 73 -29.59 -6.16 -13.13
C ASP A 73 -30.24 -6.50 -11.78
N ASN A 74 -29.49 -6.46 -10.66
CA ASN A 74 -29.97 -6.97 -9.37
C ASN A 74 -30.47 -5.91 -8.38
N LYS A 75 -30.31 -4.61 -8.68
CA LYS A 75 -30.61 -3.48 -7.75
C LYS A 75 -29.87 -3.57 -6.40
N GLU A 76 -28.84 -4.41 -6.31
CA GLU A 76 -27.99 -4.56 -5.13
C GLU A 76 -26.89 -3.49 -5.14
N ILE A 77 -26.44 -3.09 -3.95
CA ILE A 77 -25.38 -2.09 -3.78
C ILE A 77 -24.18 -2.82 -3.18
N TYR A 78 -23.11 -2.94 -3.96
CA TYR A 78 -21.88 -3.53 -3.45
C TYR A 78 -21.28 -2.62 -2.39
N PHE A 79 -21.26 -3.09 -1.15
CA PHE A 79 -20.50 -2.46 -0.09
C PHE A 79 -19.25 -3.28 0.15
N TYR A 80 -18.20 -2.83 -0.51
CA TYR A 80 -16.94 -3.53 -0.51
C TYR A 80 -16.03 -3.19 0.68
N ASN A 81 -16.28 -2.09 1.36
CA ASN A 81 -15.32 -1.54 2.31
C ASN A 81 -16.05 -0.73 3.39
N PRO A 82 -15.63 -0.81 4.67
CA PRO A 82 -16.09 0.08 5.74
C PRO A 82 -16.15 1.55 5.34
N ASN A 83 -15.24 2.04 4.49
CA ASN A 83 -15.25 3.43 4.04
C ASN A 83 -16.38 3.77 3.06
N LEU A 84 -16.79 2.83 2.19
CA LEU A 84 -17.95 3.05 1.33
C LEU A 84 -19.22 3.04 2.16
N PHE A 85 -19.31 2.14 3.14
CA PHE A 85 -20.38 2.16 4.13
C PHE A 85 -20.44 3.52 4.84
N GLU A 86 -19.32 4.05 5.33
CA GLU A 86 -19.24 5.38 5.92
C GLU A 86 -19.62 6.49 4.94
N MET A 87 -19.28 6.41 3.65
CA MET A 87 -19.72 7.39 2.65
C MET A 87 -21.24 7.43 2.47
N TYR A 88 -21.90 6.27 2.39
CA TYR A 88 -23.36 6.22 2.31
C TYR A 88 -23.99 6.69 3.62
N VAL A 89 -23.43 6.29 4.77
CA VAL A 89 -23.90 6.74 6.08
C VAL A 89 -23.78 8.26 6.20
N ASN A 90 -22.61 8.84 5.88
CA ASN A 90 -22.41 10.30 5.91
C ASN A 90 -23.37 11.02 4.96
N PHE A 91 -23.53 10.54 3.72
CA PHE A 91 -24.49 11.11 2.78
C PHE A 91 -25.94 11.07 3.31
N ILE A 92 -26.32 9.97 3.98
CA ILE A 92 -27.64 9.86 4.62
C ILE A 92 -27.74 10.84 5.78
N LEU A 93 -26.72 10.95 6.63
CA LEU A 93 -26.71 11.84 7.80
C LEU A 93 -26.73 13.32 7.41
N GLU A 94 -26.10 13.68 6.29
CA GLU A 94 -26.06 15.04 5.73
C GLU A 94 -27.31 15.40 4.93
N SER A 95 -28.20 14.44 4.66
CA SER A 95 -29.41 14.68 3.89
C SER A 95 -30.41 15.57 4.65
N PRO A 96 -31.09 16.52 3.99
CA PRO A 96 -32.21 17.26 4.58
C PRO A 96 -33.40 16.34 4.95
N HIS A 97 -33.42 15.10 4.45
CA HIS A 97 -34.44 14.11 4.77
C HIS A 97 -34.13 13.29 6.02
N PHE A 98 -32.95 13.42 6.62
CA PHE A 98 -32.57 12.70 7.83
C PHE A 98 -33.28 13.26 9.06
N ILE A 99 -33.84 12.39 9.90
CA ILE A 99 -34.43 12.78 11.19
C ILE A 99 -33.56 12.28 12.34
N LYS A 100 -33.33 10.97 12.43
CA LYS A 100 -32.49 10.37 13.47
C LYS A 100 -32.05 8.96 13.13
N ARG A 101 -30.92 8.54 13.71
CA ARG A 101 -30.44 7.16 13.63
C ARG A 101 -31.28 6.24 14.52
N VAL A 102 -31.65 5.07 14.01
CA VAL A 102 -32.34 4.03 14.78
C VAL A 102 -31.28 3.17 15.48
N VAL A 103 -31.37 3.06 16.80
CA VAL A 103 -30.46 2.23 17.60
C VAL A 103 -31.06 0.83 17.74
N SER A 104 -30.52 -0.14 17.02
CA SER A 104 -30.80 -1.56 17.27
C SER A 104 -29.87 -2.09 18.37
N LYS A 105 -30.37 -2.91 19.30
CA LYS A 105 -29.51 -3.69 20.21
C LYS A 105 -28.56 -4.55 19.38
N GLU A 106 -27.26 -4.31 19.46
CA GLU A 106 -26.23 -5.06 18.73
C GLU A 106 -26.35 -6.58 19.01
N SER A 107 -26.33 -7.40 17.96
CA SER A 107 -25.95 -8.80 18.09
C SER A 107 -24.49 -8.87 18.52
N LYS A 108 -24.20 -9.63 19.58
CA LYS A 108 -22.86 -9.79 20.19
C LYS A 108 -21.73 -9.81 19.15
N LYS A 109 -20.89 -8.77 19.15
CA LYS A 109 -19.60 -8.77 18.42
C LYS A 109 -18.78 -9.98 18.84
N MET A 110 -18.30 -10.76 17.87
CA MET A 110 -17.21 -11.72 18.11
C MET A 110 -16.00 -10.94 18.64
N ARG A 111 -15.52 -11.33 19.82
CA ARG A 111 -14.34 -10.72 20.44
C ARG A 111 -13.11 -11.02 19.57
N PRO A 112 -12.21 -10.05 19.33
CA PRO A 112 -10.93 -10.35 18.72
C PRO A 112 -10.18 -11.36 19.60
N ALA A 113 -9.59 -12.38 18.99
CA ALA A 113 -8.74 -13.32 19.70
C ALA A 113 -7.60 -12.55 20.36
N LYS A 114 -7.45 -12.72 21.68
CA LYS A 114 -6.30 -12.16 22.42
C LYS A 114 -5.02 -12.73 21.80
N SER A 115 -4.16 -11.87 21.29
CA SER A 115 -2.81 -12.25 20.84
C SER A 115 -2.03 -12.77 22.05
N SER A 116 -1.51 -13.98 21.97
CA SER A 116 -0.60 -14.53 22.97
C SER A 116 0.70 -13.70 23.01
N PRO A 117 1.28 -13.46 24.20
CA PRO A 117 2.56 -12.79 24.30
C PRO A 117 3.62 -13.66 23.59
N GLN A 118 4.26 -13.09 22.57
CA GLN A 118 5.34 -13.77 21.87
C GLN A 118 6.62 -13.71 22.73
N PRO A 119 7.35 -14.83 22.88
CA PRO A 119 8.62 -14.84 23.61
C PRO A 119 9.62 -13.89 22.95
N THR A 120 10.35 -13.16 23.79
CA THR A 120 11.35 -12.16 23.38
C THR A 120 12.54 -12.83 22.69
N MET A 121 13.41 -12.04 22.06
CA MET A 121 14.61 -12.57 21.39
C MET A 121 15.55 -13.33 22.36
N GLN A 122 15.55 -12.95 23.64
CA GLN A 122 16.32 -13.63 24.69
C GLN A 122 15.69 -14.99 25.03
N ASP A 123 14.36 -15.06 25.11
CA ASP A 123 13.61 -16.28 25.42
C ASP A 123 13.75 -17.38 24.35
N ARG A 124 14.11 -17.01 23.11
CA ARG A 124 14.26 -17.95 21.98
C ARG A 124 15.70 -18.44 21.77
N GLY A 125 16.69 -17.93 22.51
CA GLY A 125 18.10 -18.30 22.36
C GLY A 125 18.70 -17.98 20.98
N VAL A 126 18.08 -17.09 20.19
CA VAL A 126 18.52 -16.80 18.81
C VAL A 126 19.27 -15.47 18.74
N THR A 127 20.50 -15.50 18.23
CA THR A 127 21.27 -14.26 18.00
C THR A 127 20.80 -13.54 16.73
N ARG A 128 20.93 -12.20 16.72
CA ARG A 128 20.58 -11.36 15.56
C ARG A 128 21.27 -11.79 14.26
N LYS A 129 22.48 -12.37 14.36
CA LYS A 129 23.25 -12.91 13.22
C LYS A 129 22.60 -14.15 12.62
N LEU A 130 22.19 -15.12 13.45
CA LEU A 130 21.52 -16.34 13.01
C LEU A 130 20.17 -16.06 12.33
N LEU A 131 19.40 -15.09 12.84
CA LEU A 131 18.16 -14.64 12.21
C LEU A 131 18.39 -14.02 10.82
N LEU A 132 19.45 -13.22 10.65
CA LEU A 132 19.81 -12.64 9.36
C LEU A 132 20.28 -13.70 8.37
N GLU A 133 20.97 -14.74 8.84
CA GLU A 133 21.39 -15.88 8.01
C GLU A 133 20.20 -16.78 7.63
N GLN A 134 19.22 -16.98 8.52
CA GLN A 134 17.98 -17.71 8.23
C GLN A 134 17.06 -16.93 7.27
N ALA A 135 16.94 -15.61 7.44
CA ALA A 135 16.16 -14.75 6.55
C ALA A 135 16.73 -14.73 5.11
N LYS A 136 18.05 -14.93 4.94
CA LYS A 136 18.67 -15.11 3.61
C LYS A 136 18.30 -16.42 2.91
N ARG A 137 17.84 -17.44 3.66
CA ARG A 137 17.55 -18.79 3.13
C ARG A 137 16.11 -18.98 2.66
N VAL A 138 15.17 -18.17 3.15
CA VAL A 138 13.76 -18.26 2.76
C VAL A 138 13.52 -17.43 1.50
N LYS A 139 13.51 -18.10 0.33
CA LYS A 139 13.11 -17.52 -0.96
C LYS A 139 11.58 -17.41 -1.08
N ASN A 140 10.95 -16.69 -0.15
CA ASN A 140 9.53 -16.34 -0.29
C ASN A 140 9.48 -14.88 -0.70
N ASP A 141 9.44 -14.61 -2.01
CA ASP A 141 9.41 -13.25 -2.56
C ASP A 141 7.98 -12.68 -2.69
N GLU A 142 6.97 -13.46 -2.32
CA GLU A 142 5.56 -13.05 -2.32
C GLU A 142 5.20 -12.38 -0.98
N PHE A 143 5.47 -11.08 -0.91
CA PHE A 143 5.07 -10.23 0.19
C PHE A 143 3.96 -9.27 -0.26
N TYR A 144 2.79 -9.38 0.34
CA TYR A 144 1.66 -8.49 0.09
C TYR A 144 1.73 -7.27 1.00
N THR A 145 1.64 -6.11 0.39
CA THR A 145 1.58 -4.82 1.09
C THR A 145 0.24 -4.68 1.79
N ARG A 146 0.22 -4.04 2.96
CA ARG A 146 -1.03 -3.71 3.65
C ARG A 146 -1.59 -2.38 3.14
N ILE A 147 -2.91 -2.28 3.05
CA ILE A 147 -3.60 -1.06 2.61
C ILE A 147 -3.23 0.17 3.45
N GLU A 148 -3.05 -0.02 4.77
CA GLU A 148 -2.66 1.01 5.73
C GLU A 148 -1.34 1.70 5.33
N ASP A 149 -0.38 0.90 4.88
CA ASP A 149 0.96 1.36 4.50
C ASP A 149 0.93 2.09 3.15
N VAL A 150 0.10 1.61 2.22
CA VAL A 150 -0.15 2.27 0.92
C VAL A 150 -0.85 3.62 1.12
N GLU A 151 -1.92 3.67 1.92
CA GLU A 151 -2.66 4.90 2.23
C GLU A 151 -1.76 5.94 2.88
N LYS A 152 -0.93 5.51 3.84
CA LYS A 152 0.02 6.39 4.52
C LYS A 152 1.05 7.00 3.58
N GLU A 153 1.53 6.25 2.60
CA GLU A 153 2.44 6.81 1.59
C GLU A 153 1.71 7.71 0.61
N LEU A 154 0.67 7.21 -0.06
CA LEU A 154 0.05 7.90 -1.19
C LEU A 154 -0.71 9.16 -0.79
N SER A 155 -1.19 9.25 0.46
CA SER A 155 -1.81 10.47 1.01
C SER A 155 -0.85 11.66 1.14
N MET A 156 0.48 11.42 1.15
CA MET A 156 1.49 12.48 1.19
C MET A 156 1.66 13.18 -0.17
N TYR A 157 1.12 12.61 -1.24
CA TYR A 157 1.24 13.16 -2.58
C TYR A 157 0.00 14.00 -2.94
N PRO A 158 0.17 15.20 -3.53
CA PRO A 158 -0.97 16.05 -3.88
C PRO A 158 -1.94 15.35 -4.83
N THR A 159 -3.24 15.36 -4.53
CA THR A 159 -4.26 14.66 -5.33
C THR A 159 -4.27 15.03 -6.81
N LYS A 160 -3.84 16.27 -7.14
CA LYS A 160 -3.71 16.76 -8.52
C LYS A 160 -2.76 15.94 -9.40
N ILE A 161 -1.80 15.21 -8.84
CA ILE A 161 -0.86 14.41 -9.65
C ILE A 161 -1.55 13.25 -10.37
N TRP A 162 -2.71 12.83 -9.86
CA TRP A 162 -3.50 11.71 -10.38
C TRP A 162 -4.53 12.13 -11.43
N LYS A 163 -4.77 13.43 -11.59
CA LYS A 163 -5.80 13.95 -12.49
C LYS A 163 -5.44 13.64 -13.95
N ASP A 164 -6.38 13.05 -14.68
CA ASP A 164 -6.25 12.70 -16.10
C ASP A 164 -5.02 11.81 -16.38
N LYS A 165 -4.69 10.93 -15.42
CA LYS A 165 -3.56 9.98 -15.51
C LYS A 165 -4.00 8.54 -15.58
N VAL A 166 -3.15 7.72 -16.19
CA VAL A 166 -3.22 6.27 -16.17
C VAL A 166 -2.27 5.72 -15.12
N VAL A 167 -2.82 5.07 -14.09
CA VAL A 167 -2.02 4.38 -13.08
C VAL A 167 -1.88 2.91 -13.42
N PHE A 168 -0.65 2.42 -13.34
CA PHE A 168 -0.30 1.04 -13.58
C PHE A 168 0.19 0.35 -12.31
N CYS A 169 -0.54 -0.65 -11.85
CA CYS A 169 -0.20 -1.51 -10.73
C CYS A 169 0.20 -2.90 -11.25
N ASN A 170 1.42 -3.01 -11.78
CA ASN A 170 2.00 -4.29 -12.19
C ASN A 170 2.63 -5.03 -11.01
N CYS A 171 2.86 -6.34 -11.09
CA CYS A 171 3.49 -7.14 -10.01
C CYS A 171 2.71 -7.27 -8.70
N ASP A 172 1.44 -6.90 -8.66
CA ASP A 172 0.58 -7.13 -7.50
C ASP A 172 -0.61 -7.97 -7.93
N ASP A 173 -1.23 -8.72 -7.01
CA ASP A 173 -2.47 -9.44 -7.35
C ASP A 173 -3.51 -8.40 -7.76
N ALA A 174 -4.05 -8.44 -8.98
CA ALA A 174 -4.89 -7.36 -9.49
C ALA A 174 -6.16 -7.12 -8.63
N ILE A 175 -7.33 -7.55 -9.08
CA ILE A 175 -8.56 -7.49 -8.29
C ILE A 175 -9.19 -8.87 -8.36
N GLY A 176 -9.23 -9.55 -7.22
CA GLY A 176 -9.85 -10.86 -7.11
C GLY A 176 -11.38 -10.78 -7.05
N SER A 177 -12.02 -11.95 -7.02
CA SER A 177 -13.48 -12.08 -7.01
C SER A 177 -14.12 -11.56 -5.73
N ASN A 178 -13.46 -11.76 -4.59
CA ASN A 178 -13.89 -11.17 -3.34
C ASN A 178 -13.73 -9.68 -3.43
N ARG A 179 -12.63 -9.13 -3.97
CA ARG A 179 -12.26 -7.70 -4.12
C ARG A 179 -11.63 -7.03 -2.88
N ASP A 180 -11.16 -7.77 -1.86
CA ASP A 180 -10.68 -7.23 -0.56
C ASP A 180 -9.21 -7.59 -0.34
N TYR A 181 -8.72 -7.24 0.84
CA TYR A 181 -7.40 -7.62 1.30
C TYR A 181 -7.14 -9.14 1.31
N THR A 182 -8.16 -9.99 1.13
CA THR A 182 -7.97 -11.45 1.03
C THR A 182 -7.49 -11.88 -0.35
N ASP A 183 -7.79 -11.13 -1.41
CA ASP A 183 -7.51 -11.54 -2.79
C ASP A 183 -7.16 -10.40 -3.77
N SER A 184 -6.97 -9.17 -3.28
CA SER A 184 -6.71 -8.00 -4.11
C SER A 184 -5.52 -7.18 -3.62
N SER A 185 -4.81 -6.54 -4.56
CA SER A 185 -3.70 -5.63 -4.31
C SER A 185 -4.11 -4.46 -3.43
N ALA A 186 -3.30 -4.15 -2.42
CA ALA A 186 -3.47 -2.94 -1.65
C ALA A 186 -3.39 -1.66 -2.51
N PHE A 187 -2.53 -1.64 -3.53
CA PHE A 187 -2.46 -0.52 -4.48
C PHE A 187 -3.71 -0.41 -5.33
N ALA A 188 -4.17 -1.52 -5.93
CA ALA A 188 -5.39 -1.50 -6.73
C ALA A 188 -6.58 -1.04 -5.89
N LEU A 189 -6.75 -1.60 -4.68
CA LEU A 189 -7.80 -1.18 -3.75
C LEU A 189 -7.73 0.30 -3.38
N TYR A 190 -6.53 0.84 -3.15
CA TYR A 190 -6.36 2.26 -2.88
C TYR A 190 -6.89 3.12 -4.05
N PHE A 191 -6.47 2.83 -5.28
CA PHE A 191 -6.89 3.64 -6.42
C PHE A 191 -8.39 3.50 -6.72
N LEU A 192 -8.93 2.28 -6.61
CA LEU A 192 -10.37 2.05 -6.72
C LEU A 192 -11.18 2.81 -5.67
N LYS A 193 -10.65 2.90 -4.44
CA LYS A 193 -11.30 3.59 -3.31
C LYS A 193 -11.26 5.10 -3.45
N HIS A 194 -10.13 5.66 -3.91
CA HIS A 194 -9.88 7.10 -3.85
C HIS A 194 -10.10 7.84 -5.17
N PHE A 195 -10.06 7.14 -6.32
CA PHE A 195 -10.07 7.79 -7.63
C PHE A 195 -11.03 7.13 -8.61
N LEU A 196 -12.29 7.59 -8.60
CA LEU A 196 -13.35 7.05 -9.45
C LEU A 196 -13.12 7.22 -10.96
N ARG A 197 -12.52 8.34 -11.37
CA ARG A 197 -12.34 8.72 -12.79
C ARG A 197 -10.96 8.37 -13.35
N LEU A 198 -10.08 7.83 -12.52
CA LEU A 198 -8.74 7.45 -12.93
C LEU A 198 -8.81 6.17 -13.78
N LYS A 199 -8.03 6.12 -14.86
CA LYS A 199 -7.81 4.85 -15.56
C LYS A 199 -6.78 4.05 -14.77
N LEU A 200 -7.19 2.89 -14.27
CA LEU A 200 -6.34 1.97 -13.50
C LEU A 200 -6.11 0.71 -14.34
N ILE A 201 -4.86 0.30 -14.48
CA ILE A 201 -4.49 -0.97 -15.11
C ILE A 201 -3.69 -1.78 -14.09
N CYS A 202 -4.06 -3.05 -13.90
CA CYS A 202 -3.37 -3.98 -13.00
C CYS A 202 -3.04 -5.27 -13.73
N THR A 203 -1.89 -5.88 -13.43
CA THR A 203 -1.51 -7.19 -13.96
C THR A 203 -1.38 -8.18 -12.83
N HIS A 204 -2.13 -9.29 -12.89
CA HIS A 204 -2.00 -10.38 -11.93
C HIS A 204 -1.00 -11.40 -12.42
N TYR A 205 -0.07 -11.78 -11.54
CA TYR A 205 0.90 -12.82 -11.79
C TYR A 205 0.31 -14.19 -11.46
N GLY A 206 0.13 -15.06 -12.47
CA GLY A 206 -0.30 -16.43 -12.26
C GLY A 206 0.84 -17.25 -11.65
N SER A 207 0.74 -17.61 -10.37
CA SER A 207 1.76 -18.42 -9.70
C SER A 207 1.66 -19.92 -10.07
N ARG A 208 2.75 -20.66 -9.91
CA ARG A 208 2.83 -22.12 -10.15
C ARG A 208 2.07 -22.96 -9.09
N ALA A 209 1.46 -22.32 -8.10
CA ALA A 209 0.83 -22.98 -6.95
C ALA A 209 -0.65 -23.36 -7.18
N ASP A 210 -1.22 -23.05 -8.34
CA ASP A 210 -2.50 -23.64 -8.77
C ASP A 210 -2.29 -25.11 -9.16
N LEU A 211 -2.19 -25.96 -8.14
CA LEU A 211 -1.97 -27.41 -8.21
C LEU A 211 -3.04 -28.17 -9.03
N PHE A 212 -4.09 -27.50 -9.51
CA PHE A 212 -5.22 -28.13 -10.17
C PHE A 212 -5.57 -27.63 -11.57
N ASN A 213 -4.89 -26.64 -12.18
CA ASN A 213 -5.22 -26.24 -13.55
C ASN A 213 -4.02 -25.70 -14.37
N ALA A 214 -3.70 -26.42 -15.46
CA ALA A 214 -3.17 -25.95 -16.74
C ALA A 214 -2.46 -24.57 -16.80
N GLY A 215 -1.19 -24.54 -16.37
CA GLY A 215 -0.23 -23.47 -16.69
C GLY A 215 -0.44 -22.14 -15.95
N THR A 216 0.65 -21.42 -15.71
CA THR A 216 0.63 -20.05 -15.14
C THR A 216 -0.08 -19.09 -16.11
N LYS A 217 -1.34 -18.73 -15.82
CA LYS A 217 -2.10 -17.76 -16.61
C LYS A 217 -2.26 -16.47 -15.81
N GLY A 218 -1.53 -15.43 -16.20
CA GLY A 218 -1.76 -14.08 -15.72
C GLY A 218 -2.95 -13.44 -16.42
N TYR A 219 -3.44 -12.34 -15.86
CA TYR A 219 -4.49 -11.54 -16.47
C TYR A 219 -4.27 -10.05 -16.24
N ILE A 220 -4.96 -9.25 -17.04
CA ILE A 220 -4.94 -7.79 -16.99
C ILE A 220 -6.34 -7.31 -16.61
N PHE A 221 -6.41 -6.54 -15.55
CA PHE A 221 -7.61 -5.82 -15.15
C PHE A 221 -7.45 -4.35 -15.54
N THR A 222 -8.46 -3.78 -16.21
CA THR A 222 -8.51 -2.35 -16.52
C THR A 222 -9.82 -1.77 -16.01
N LYS A 223 -9.74 -0.66 -15.29
CA LYS A 223 -10.89 0.17 -14.92
C LYS A 223 -10.77 1.54 -15.57
N GLU A 224 -11.84 1.97 -16.23
CA GLU A 224 -11.96 3.32 -16.79
C GLU A 224 -13.37 3.85 -16.49
N GLY A 225 -13.45 4.73 -15.50
CA GLY A 225 -14.73 5.16 -14.94
C GLY A 225 -15.54 3.97 -14.40
N ALA A 226 -16.74 3.77 -14.93
CA ALA A 226 -17.60 2.65 -14.54
C ALA A 226 -17.30 1.35 -15.31
N HIS A 227 -16.50 1.40 -16.38
CA HIS A 227 -16.19 0.23 -17.18
C HIS A 227 -15.03 -0.55 -16.58
N GLU A 228 -15.18 -1.87 -16.52
CA GLU A 228 -14.17 -2.80 -16.04
C GLU A 228 -13.98 -3.90 -17.10
N LEU A 229 -12.72 -4.18 -17.43
CA LEU A 229 -12.34 -5.12 -18.48
C LEU A 229 -11.28 -6.08 -17.95
N TYR A 230 -11.49 -7.37 -18.19
CA TYR A 230 -10.54 -8.43 -17.90
C TYR A 230 -10.01 -9.01 -19.22
N ARG A 231 -8.69 -9.06 -19.37
CA ARG A 231 -8.03 -9.68 -20.53
C ARG A 231 -7.08 -10.78 -20.05
N ASN A 232 -7.13 -11.93 -20.72
CA ASN A 232 -6.24 -13.07 -20.48
C ASN A 232 -5.45 -13.34 -21.76
N PRO A 233 -4.39 -12.56 -22.06
CA PRO A 233 -3.61 -12.78 -23.28
C PRO A 233 -3.00 -14.19 -23.29
N LEU A 234 -2.91 -14.78 -24.48
CA LEU A 234 -2.34 -16.12 -24.63
C LEU A 234 -0.86 -16.12 -24.21
N ASN A 235 -0.45 -17.12 -23.42
CA ASN A 235 0.92 -17.26 -22.89
C ASN A 235 1.41 -16.09 -22.02
N TYR A 236 0.50 -15.29 -21.47
CA TYR A 236 0.84 -14.22 -20.54
C TYR A 236 0.84 -14.76 -19.11
N THR A 237 1.93 -14.54 -18.36
CA THR A 237 2.04 -14.95 -16.96
C THR A 237 1.77 -13.82 -15.98
N GLY A 238 1.76 -12.57 -16.46
CA GLY A 238 1.65 -11.39 -15.60
C GLY A 238 2.99 -10.80 -15.17
N SER A 239 4.11 -11.36 -15.65
CA SER A 239 5.45 -10.85 -15.32
C SER A 239 5.65 -9.44 -15.88
N PHE A 240 6.38 -8.59 -15.17
CA PHE A 240 6.56 -7.18 -15.53
C PHE A 240 7.39 -6.94 -16.79
N ASP A 241 8.20 -7.92 -17.17
CA ASP A 241 9.11 -7.90 -18.30
C ASP A 241 8.58 -8.66 -19.53
N GLU A 242 7.33 -9.13 -19.48
CA GLU A 242 6.64 -9.69 -20.66
C GLU A 242 6.16 -8.58 -21.60
N LEU A 243 6.02 -8.95 -22.89
CA LEU A 243 5.66 -8.02 -23.97
C LEU A 243 4.44 -7.16 -23.64
N GLU A 244 3.38 -7.78 -23.12
CA GLU A 244 2.13 -7.05 -22.83
C GLU A 244 2.27 -6.10 -21.62
N SER A 245 3.02 -6.50 -20.59
CA SER A 245 3.33 -5.63 -19.43
C SER A 245 4.18 -4.44 -19.85
N LEU A 246 5.17 -4.66 -20.73
CA LEU A 246 6.01 -3.61 -21.29
C LEU A 246 5.21 -2.69 -22.21
N ARG A 247 4.33 -3.23 -23.04
CA ARG A 247 3.42 -2.45 -23.90
C ARG A 247 2.58 -1.50 -23.06
N ILE A 248 1.91 -2.01 -22.01
CA ILE A 248 1.13 -1.17 -21.09
C ILE A 248 2.02 -0.11 -20.43
N LEU A 249 3.20 -0.50 -19.94
CA LEU A 249 4.15 0.43 -19.31
C LEU A 249 4.55 1.56 -20.26
N HIS A 250 4.87 1.25 -21.52
CA HIS A 250 5.40 2.24 -22.46
C HIS A 250 4.31 3.09 -23.10
N GLU A 251 3.22 2.46 -23.54
CA GLU A 251 2.20 3.09 -24.38
C GLU A 251 1.03 3.68 -23.60
N GLU A 252 0.66 3.10 -22.44
CA GLU A 252 -0.56 3.48 -21.72
C GLU A 252 -0.30 4.15 -20.39
N ALA A 253 0.68 3.68 -19.61
CA ALA A 253 0.88 4.15 -18.24
C ALA A 253 1.47 5.57 -18.20
N ASP A 254 1.01 6.38 -17.24
CA ASP A 254 1.66 7.63 -16.84
C ASP A 254 2.46 7.46 -15.53
N ILE A 255 1.85 6.73 -14.58
CA ILE A 255 2.38 6.56 -13.22
C ILE A 255 2.33 5.07 -12.85
N VAL A 256 3.42 4.52 -12.32
CA VAL A 256 3.50 3.15 -11.84
C VAL A 256 3.48 3.12 -10.32
N CYS A 257 2.56 2.37 -9.72
CA CYS A 257 2.43 2.24 -8.27
C CYS A 257 2.31 0.78 -7.84
N THR A 258 3.33 0.22 -7.19
CA THR A 258 3.33 -1.22 -6.83
C THR A 258 4.39 -1.65 -5.81
N ASN A 259 4.33 -2.90 -5.36
CA ASN A 259 5.37 -3.62 -4.64
C ASN A 259 6.00 -4.71 -5.54
N PRO A 260 7.06 -4.41 -6.32
CA PRO A 260 7.73 -5.41 -7.14
C PRO A 260 8.44 -6.48 -6.30
N PRO A 261 8.70 -7.68 -6.85
CA PRO A 261 9.46 -8.72 -6.16
C PRO A 261 10.87 -8.24 -5.82
N PHE A 262 11.23 -8.32 -4.53
CA PHE A 262 12.50 -7.76 -4.04
C PHE A 262 13.73 -8.44 -4.68
N SER A 263 13.63 -9.73 -5.00
CA SER A 263 14.70 -10.48 -5.67
C SER A 263 14.98 -10.01 -7.11
N ARG A 264 13.99 -9.43 -7.78
CA ARG A 264 14.12 -8.86 -9.14
C ARG A 264 14.08 -7.33 -9.17
N ALA A 265 14.27 -6.68 -8.02
CA ALA A 265 14.16 -5.23 -7.92
C ALA A 265 15.14 -4.47 -8.83
N ALA A 266 16.35 -5.00 -9.06
CA ALA A 266 17.33 -4.36 -9.93
C ALA A 266 16.87 -4.30 -11.39
N ASP A 267 16.37 -5.43 -11.92
CA ASP A 267 15.80 -5.51 -13.27
C ASP A 267 14.58 -4.58 -13.40
N TYR A 268 13.69 -4.65 -12.41
CA TYR A 268 12.48 -3.86 -12.37
C TYR A 268 12.77 -2.34 -12.38
N TRP A 269 13.67 -1.87 -11.52
CA TRP A 269 14.08 -0.47 -11.48
C TRP A 269 14.72 -0.03 -12.79
N GLN A 270 15.54 -0.89 -13.43
CA GLN A 270 16.14 -0.56 -14.71
C GLN A 270 15.08 -0.33 -15.80
N ILE A 271 14.08 -1.21 -15.90
CA ILE A 271 12.95 -1.06 -16.84
C ILE A 271 12.17 0.22 -16.53
N LEU A 272 11.80 0.42 -15.27
CA LEU A 272 10.99 1.55 -14.84
C LEU A 272 11.68 2.89 -15.08
N ILE A 273 12.97 3.01 -14.73
CA ILE A 273 13.74 4.24 -14.94
C ILE A 273 13.92 4.52 -16.44
N ARG A 274 14.16 3.48 -17.27
CA ARG A 274 14.26 3.62 -18.73
C ARG A 274 12.93 4.04 -19.38
N SER A 275 11.80 3.62 -18.82
CA SER A 275 10.48 4.00 -19.32
C SER A 275 10.16 5.50 -19.16
N GLN A 276 10.93 6.21 -18.32
CA GLN A 276 10.72 7.62 -17.94
C GLN A 276 9.36 7.92 -17.30
N LYS A 277 8.54 6.91 -17.01
CA LYS A 277 7.26 7.08 -16.32
C LYS A 277 7.47 7.53 -14.89
N LYS A 278 6.45 8.18 -14.33
CA LYS A 278 6.46 8.50 -12.90
C LYS A 278 6.20 7.24 -12.08
N PHE A 279 6.71 7.17 -10.85
CA PHE A 279 6.49 6.00 -10.02
C PHE A 279 6.51 6.26 -8.53
N ILE A 280 5.81 5.38 -7.79
CA ILE A 280 5.88 5.22 -6.34
C ILE A 280 5.86 3.71 -6.06
N ILE A 281 7.00 3.13 -5.70
CA ILE A 281 7.13 1.68 -5.53
C ILE A 281 7.73 1.32 -4.17
N ILE A 282 7.46 0.11 -3.67
CA ILE A 282 8.12 -0.40 -2.48
C ILE A 282 9.36 -1.20 -2.88
N SER A 283 10.46 -1.05 -2.16
CA SER A 283 11.61 -1.93 -2.33
C SER A 283 12.40 -2.05 -1.04
N ASN A 284 13.47 -2.84 -1.04
CA ASN A 284 14.27 -3.03 0.16
C ASN A 284 14.85 -1.70 0.65
N VAL A 285 14.80 -1.45 1.96
CA VAL A 285 15.37 -0.25 2.59
C VAL A 285 16.82 -0.01 2.15
N THR A 286 17.62 -1.05 1.95
CA THR A 286 19.05 -0.91 1.64
C THR A 286 19.34 -0.50 0.20
N ASN A 287 18.33 -0.42 -0.68
CA ASN A 287 18.54 -0.10 -2.09
C ASN A 287 19.29 1.22 -2.27
N CYS A 288 19.01 2.25 -1.48
CA CYS A 288 19.70 3.54 -1.58
C CYS A 288 21.21 3.51 -1.28
N ILE A 289 21.74 2.39 -0.77
CA ILE A 289 23.17 2.15 -0.55
C ILE A 289 23.69 0.91 -1.25
N THR A 290 22.92 0.34 -2.18
CA THR A 290 23.27 -0.89 -2.91
C THR A 290 23.76 -0.54 -4.31
N PRO A 291 24.88 -1.12 -4.80
CA PRO A 291 25.52 -0.72 -6.06
C PRO A 291 24.58 -0.61 -7.26
N SER A 292 23.64 -1.56 -7.41
CA SER A 292 22.70 -1.57 -8.53
C SER A 292 21.73 -0.39 -8.57
N PHE A 293 21.58 0.35 -7.46
CA PHE A 293 20.60 1.44 -7.34
C PHE A 293 21.22 2.79 -6.99
N ILE A 294 22.41 2.83 -6.35
CA ILE A 294 23.12 4.09 -6.03
C ILE A 294 23.18 5.05 -7.22
N PRO A 295 23.47 4.62 -8.47
CA PRO A 295 23.50 5.52 -9.62
C PRO A 295 22.21 6.32 -9.80
N TYR A 296 21.04 5.76 -9.49
CA TYR A 296 19.76 6.46 -9.63
C TYR A 296 19.57 7.58 -8.61
N PHE A 297 20.18 7.49 -7.43
CA PHE A 297 20.16 8.57 -6.43
C PHE A 297 21.19 9.65 -6.77
N VAL A 298 22.38 9.25 -7.23
CA VAL A 298 23.43 10.19 -7.69
C VAL A 298 22.92 11.02 -8.87
N ASP A 299 22.29 10.36 -9.86
CA ASP A 299 21.77 10.99 -11.06
C ASP A 299 20.40 11.66 -10.87
N LYS A 300 19.90 11.74 -9.61
CA LYS A 300 18.60 12.34 -9.25
C LYS A 300 17.42 11.77 -10.06
N LYS A 301 17.45 10.46 -10.35
CA LYS A 301 16.38 9.72 -11.03
C LYS A 301 15.42 9.04 -10.07
N ALA A 302 15.80 8.88 -8.80
CA ALA A 302 14.97 8.33 -7.75
C ALA A 302 15.29 8.97 -6.39
N TRP A 303 14.29 8.99 -5.51
CA TRP A 303 14.34 9.44 -4.13
C TRP A 303 13.69 8.40 -3.21
N ALA A 304 14.03 8.47 -1.93
CA ALA A 304 13.24 7.82 -0.89
C ALA A 304 11.81 8.39 -0.90
N GLY A 305 10.79 7.55 -0.75
CA GLY A 305 9.41 7.96 -0.48
C GLY A 305 9.24 8.36 0.99
N TYR A 306 8.02 8.53 1.48
CA TYR A 306 7.79 9.03 2.84
C TYR A 306 7.85 7.94 3.92
N THR A 307 7.53 6.70 3.56
CA THR A 307 7.16 5.64 4.51
C THR A 307 8.06 4.42 4.41
N SER A 308 8.52 3.91 5.56
CA SER A 308 9.11 2.57 5.68
C SER A 308 8.05 1.56 6.10
N VAL A 309 8.11 0.36 5.53
CA VAL A 309 7.15 -0.73 5.77
C VAL A 309 7.90 -1.96 6.28
N TYR A 310 7.51 -2.44 7.46
CA TYR A 310 8.15 -3.56 8.15
C TYR A 310 7.28 -4.81 8.31
N TRP A 311 6.00 -4.70 7.98
CA TRP A 311 5.00 -5.74 8.12
C TRP A 311 4.28 -5.94 6.80
N TYR A 312 4.28 -7.17 6.32
CA TYR A 312 3.66 -7.61 5.07
C TYR A 312 2.79 -8.82 5.39
N LEU A 313 1.97 -9.25 4.43
CA LEU A 313 1.28 -10.53 4.50
C LEU A 313 1.96 -11.51 3.54
N ASN A 314 2.04 -12.79 3.92
CA ASN A 314 2.42 -13.85 2.98
C ASN A 314 1.17 -14.34 2.19
N PRO A 315 1.29 -15.31 1.26
CA PRO A 315 0.14 -15.85 0.53
C PRO A 315 -0.96 -16.46 1.41
N LYS A 316 -0.61 -16.90 2.62
CA LYS A 316 -1.58 -17.38 3.63
C LYS A 316 -2.21 -16.25 4.45
N ARG A 317 -1.98 -14.99 4.08
CA ARG A 317 -2.42 -13.77 4.77
C ARG A 317 -1.94 -13.65 6.22
N ILE A 318 -0.79 -14.25 6.52
CA ILE A 318 -0.16 -14.18 7.86
C ILE A 318 0.85 -13.03 7.87
N PRO A 319 0.85 -12.17 8.91
CA PRO A 319 1.86 -11.12 9.07
C PRO A 319 3.28 -11.68 9.12
N VAL A 320 4.13 -11.15 8.26
CA VAL A 320 5.57 -11.45 8.17
C VAL A 320 6.36 -10.16 8.15
N ARG A 321 7.64 -10.23 8.56
CA ARG A 321 8.54 -9.08 8.57
C ARG A 321 9.48 -9.11 7.38
N ALA A 322 9.51 -8.00 6.66
CA ALA A 322 10.55 -7.67 5.69
C ALA A 322 10.89 -6.18 5.86
N ALA A 323 12.05 -5.72 5.39
CA ALA A 323 12.46 -4.33 5.53
C ALA A 323 12.30 -3.60 4.19
N GLY A 324 11.16 -2.92 4.01
CA GLY A 324 10.92 -2.12 2.82
C GLY A 324 10.78 -0.63 3.09
N HIS A 325 10.91 0.14 2.03
CA HIS A 325 10.68 1.58 1.98
C HIS A 325 10.07 1.93 0.63
N PHE A 326 9.21 2.93 0.61
CA PHE A 326 8.73 3.48 -0.66
C PHE A 326 9.86 4.24 -1.35
N PHE A 327 9.89 4.22 -2.68
CA PHE A 327 10.83 4.95 -3.52
C PHE A 327 10.06 5.57 -4.67
N THR A 328 10.48 6.75 -5.10
CA THR A 328 9.73 7.53 -6.09
C THR A 328 10.65 8.36 -6.97
N ASN A 329 10.17 8.78 -8.14
CA ASN A 329 10.76 9.86 -8.93
C ASN A 329 9.91 11.16 -8.94
N PHE A 330 9.00 11.29 -7.98
CA PHE A 330 8.35 12.55 -7.68
C PHE A 330 9.25 13.41 -6.78
N PRO A 331 9.25 14.74 -6.95
CA PRO A 331 9.90 15.63 -6.00
C PRO A 331 9.27 15.48 -4.61
N ILE A 332 10.09 15.20 -3.61
CA ILE A 332 9.66 15.10 -2.22
C ILE A 332 9.61 16.49 -1.60
N LYS A 333 8.46 16.83 -0.98
CA LYS A 333 8.29 18.03 -0.16
C LYS A 333 7.92 17.65 1.27
N ASP A 334 8.36 18.47 2.23
CA ASP A 334 7.92 18.41 3.63
C ASP A 334 8.03 17.03 4.30
N ARG A 335 9.10 16.29 3.97
CA ARG A 335 9.35 14.94 4.50
C ARG A 335 9.31 14.95 6.04
N PRO A 336 8.31 14.31 6.69
CA PRO A 336 8.20 14.34 8.15
C PRO A 336 9.40 13.68 8.85
N ALA A 337 10.00 12.68 8.19
CA ALA A 337 11.18 11.97 8.67
C ALA A 337 12.45 12.85 8.74
N LYS A 338 12.46 14.06 8.14
CA LYS A 338 13.56 15.02 8.26
C LYS A 338 13.84 15.40 9.72
N SER A 339 12.81 15.42 10.58
CA SER A 339 12.95 15.65 12.03
C SER A 339 13.84 14.62 12.75
N ARG A 340 14.12 13.47 12.11
CA ARG A 340 15.02 12.44 12.64
C ARG A 340 16.49 12.68 12.29
N LEU A 341 16.78 13.66 11.42
CA LEU A 341 18.13 14.13 11.15
C LEU A 341 18.51 15.15 12.21
N LYS A 342 19.68 14.98 12.83
CA LYS A 342 20.18 15.84 13.89
C LYS A 342 21.36 16.64 13.34
N PHE A 343 21.07 17.84 12.84
CA PHE A 343 22.08 18.74 12.32
C PHE A 343 22.75 19.48 13.47
N MET A 344 24.09 19.41 13.55
CA MET A 344 24.89 20.09 14.57
C MET A 344 26.34 20.23 14.09
N PRO A 345 27.15 21.12 14.69
CA PRO A 345 28.59 21.15 14.47
C PRO A 345 29.26 19.80 14.78
N LEU A 346 30.32 19.45 14.04
CA LEU A 346 31.05 18.19 14.22
C LEU A 346 31.56 18.04 15.66
N GLU A 347 31.97 19.14 16.28
CA GLU A 347 32.49 19.15 17.65
C GLU A 347 31.44 18.78 18.70
N GLU A 348 30.17 19.05 18.42
CA GLU A 348 29.03 18.77 19.29
C GLU A 348 28.47 17.34 19.14
N ILE A 349 28.86 16.62 18.08
CA ILE A 349 28.47 15.22 17.90
C ILE A 349 29.09 14.40 19.04
N PRO A 350 28.29 13.60 19.80
CA PRO A 350 28.81 12.79 20.90
C PRO A 350 29.99 11.92 20.45
N ASP A 351 31.05 11.84 21.26
CA ASP A 351 32.30 11.14 20.92
C ASP A 351 32.08 9.70 20.45
N VAL A 352 31.11 9.00 21.05
CA VAL A 352 30.73 7.63 20.68
C VAL A 352 30.15 7.50 19.27
N TYR A 353 29.74 8.60 18.65
CA TYR A 353 29.21 8.69 17.28
C TYR A 353 30.12 9.49 16.34
N ARG A 354 31.13 10.19 16.86
CA ARG A 354 32.16 10.88 16.09
C ARG A 354 33.33 9.93 15.78
N ILE A 355 33.03 8.92 14.96
CA ILE A 355 33.97 7.85 14.64
C ILE A 355 34.57 8.09 13.25
N PHE A 356 35.89 7.98 13.14
CA PHE A 356 36.59 7.93 11.86
C PHE A 356 37.03 6.49 11.58
N ASP A 357 36.99 6.09 10.32
CA ASP A 357 37.54 4.82 9.89
C ASP A 357 39.06 4.89 9.70
N ASP A 358 39.67 3.75 9.39
CA ASP A 358 41.12 3.61 9.24
C ASP A 358 41.70 4.49 8.09
N SER A 359 40.84 4.98 7.18
CA SER A 359 41.20 5.91 6.10
C SER A 359 40.95 7.38 6.45
N GLY A 360 40.46 7.67 7.65
CA GLY A 360 40.13 9.01 8.10
C GLY A 360 38.78 9.54 7.60
N VAL A 361 37.89 8.67 7.10
CA VAL A 361 36.53 9.06 6.70
C VAL A 361 35.61 9.03 7.91
N LEU A 362 34.90 10.14 8.13
CA LEU A 362 33.91 10.25 9.20
C LEU A 362 32.73 9.30 8.94
N LEU A 363 32.37 8.52 9.95
CA LEU A 363 31.21 7.64 9.94
C LEU A 363 30.06 8.28 10.69
N VAL A 364 29.00 8.61 9.97
CA VAL A 364 27.81 9.20 10.56
C VAL A 364 26.81 8.11 10.96
N ASP A 365 26.55 8.02 12.25
CA ASP A 365 25.60 7.09 12.85
C ASP A 365 24.48 7.84 13.58
N ARG A 366 23.34 7.15 13.75
CA ARG A 366 22.13 7.70 14.42
C ARG A 366 21.63 9.04 13.85
N SER A 367 22.00 9.34 12.61
CA SER A 367 21.65 10.57 11.89
C SER A 367 22.18 11.86 12.52
N TYR A 368 23.31 11.82 13.26
CA TYR A 368 24.04 13.03 13.65
C TYR A 368 24.79 13.58 12.43
N ILE A 369 24.16 14.51 11.71
CA ILE A 369 24.69 15.06 10.46
C ILE A 369 25.50 16.32 10.79
N PRO A 370 26.82 16.36 10.52
CA PRO A 370 27.61 17.56 10.74
C PRO A 370 27.19 18.65 9.72
N ASN A 371 26.94 19.87 10.19
CA ASN A 371 26.52 21.00 9.34
C ASN A 371 27.67 21.92 8.89
N ASP A 372 28.83 21.76 9.53
CA ASP A 372 30.10 22.50 9.37
C ASP A 372 31.23 21.62 8.79
N TYR A 373 30.92 20.42 8.30
CA TYR A 373 31.90 19.48 7.75
C TYR A 373 31.75 19.35 6.23
N ASP A 374 32.69 19.95 5.49
CA ASP A 374 32.62 20.02 4.03
C ASP A 374 33.24 18.84 3.30
N ARG A 375 33.99 17.97 4.00
CA ARG A 375 34.60 16.78 3.40
C ARG A 375 33.56 15.65 3.25
N PRO A 376 33.76 14.71 2.33
CA PRO A 376 32.89 13.54 2.23
C PRO A 376 32.88 12.71 3.51
N PHE A 377 31.70 12.22 3.90
CA PHE A 377 31.52 11.35 5.06
C PHE A 377 30.53 10.22 4.75
N ALA A 378 30.66 9.11 5.49
CA ALA A 378 29.95 7.88 5.21
C ALA A 378 28.68 7.74 6.03
N VAL A 379 27.53 7.66 5.36
CA VAL A 379 26.22 7.43 5.98
C VAL A 379 25.69 6.02 5.70
N SER A 380 24.97 5.48 6.67
CA SER A 380 24.13 4.30 6.47
C SER A 380 22.83 4.65 5.73
N THR A 381 21.94 3.68 5.57
CA THR A 381 20.64 3.82 4.90
C THR A 381 19.75 4.92 5.49
N ASN A 382 19.65 4.99 6.83
CA ASN A 382 18.64 5.82 7.50
C ASN A 382 18.74 7.32 7.18
N PRO A 383 19.92 7.97 7.19
CA PRO A 383 20.06 9.35 6.73
C PRO A 383 19.48 9.61 5.34
N ILE A 384 19.69 8.70 4.39
CA ILE A 384 19.13 8.83 3.03
C ILE A 384 17.60 8.73 3.06
N LEU A 385 17.04 7.73 3.76
CA LEU A 385 15.57 7.57 3.85
C LEU A 385 14.89 8.71 4.63
N ASN A 386 15.59 9.30 5.59
CA ASN A 386 15.13 10.46 6.35
C ASN A 386 15.31 11.78 5.60
N GLY A 387 15.87 11.74 4.38
CA GLY A 387 15.90 12.87 3.46
C GLY A 387 17.09 13.81 3.59
N VAL A 388 18.26 13.27 3.93
CA VAL A 388 19.48 14.10 4.01
C VAL A 388 19.85 14.70 2.65
N LEU A 389 19.49 14.04 1.53
CA LEU A 389 19.79 14.53 0.19
C LEU A 389 18.98 15.78 -0.18
N GLU A 390 17.76 15.88 0.36
CA GLU A 390 16.88 17.05 0.27
C GLU A 390 17.32 18.18 1.20
N CYS A 391 18.35 17.96 2.02
CA CYS A 391 18.90 18.93 2.97
C CYS A 391 20.24 19.53 2.51
N GLY A 392 20.50 19.56 1.20
CA GLY A 392 21.74 20.12 0.65
C GLY A 392 22.93 19.16 0.72
N PHE A 393 22.69 17.86 0.61
CA PHE A 393 23.73 16.85 0.50
C PHE A 393 23.56 16.03 -0.78
N LYS A 394 24.66 15.53 -1.33
CA LYS A 394 24.67 14.65 -2.49
C LYS A 394 25.52 13.42 -2.21
N ILE A 395 25.14 12.28 -2.80
CA ILE A 395 26.02 11.13 -2.89
C ILE A 395 27.11 11.45 -3.92
N ILE A 396 28.38 11.23 -3.56
CA ILE A 396 29.52 11.70 -4.38
C ILE A 396 30.12 10.64 -5.30
N ILE A 397 29.86 9.36 -5.04
CA ILE A 397 30.36 8.23 -5.83
C ILE A 397 29.22 7.28 -6.17
N LYS A 398 29.28 6.65 -7.34
CA LYS A 398 28.28 5.66 -7.79
C LYS A 398 28.51 4.26 -7.23
N GLU A 399 29.24 4.18 -6.11
CA GLU A 399 29.72 2.93 -5.52
C GLU A 399 29.38 2.86 -4.03
N GLN A 400 29.33 1.63 -3.54
CA GLN A 400 29.12 1.36 -2.12
C GLN A 400 30.44 1.52 -1.36
N TYR A 401 30.39 2.21 -0.22
CA TYR A 401 31.54 2.42 0.65
C TYR A 401 31.58 1.40 1.79
N PHE A 402 32.77 0.86 2.08
CA PHE A 402 32.97 -0.07 3.20
C PHE A 402 34.05 0.45 4.15
N PRO A 403 33.67 0.97 5.33
CA PRO A 403 34.65 1.43 6.30
C PRO A 403 35.37 0.27 6.98
N TYR A 404 36.62 0.52 7.37
CA TYR A 404 37.43 -0.38 8.19
C TYR A 404 37.71 0.29 9.53
N ILE A 405 37.49 -0.42 10.63
CA ILE A 405 37.87 0.08 11.96
C ILE A 405 38.78 -0.95 12.60
N LYS A 406 40.02 -0.55 12.87
CA LYS A 406 41.08 -1.43 13.39
C LYS A 406 41.24 -2.66 12.49
N GLY A 407 41.31 -2.45 11.18
CA GLY A 407 41.44 -3.48 10.15
C GLY A 407 40.20 -4.32 9.90
N LYS A 408 39.08 -4.06 10.60
CA LYS A 408 37.84 -4.85 10.45
C LYS A 408 36.82 -4.14 9.58
N LYS A 409 36.48 -4.76 8.44
CA LYS A 409 35.41 -4.32 7.54
C LYS A 409 34.08 -4.19 8.28
N LYS A 410 33.40 -3.05 8.09
CA LYS A 410 32.10 -2.73 8.68
C LYS A 410 30.99 -2.77 7.64
N PHE A 411 29.76 -2.50 8.09
CA PHE A 411 28.59 -2.48 7.23
C PHE A 411 28.73 -1.42 6.14
N ALA A 412 28.15 -1.75 4.98
CA ALA A 412 28.11 -0.88 3.83
C ALA A 412 27.46 0.47 4.12
N ARG A 413 27.97 1.49 3.43
CA ARG A 413 27.56 2.89 3.50
C ARG A 413 27.61 3.52 2.10
N VAL A 414 27.22 4.78 2.01
CA VAL A 414 27.52 5.66 0.87
C VAL A 414 28.22 6.91 1.37
N LEU A 415 29.10 7.48 0.54
CA LEU A 415 29.71 8.76 0.82
C LEU A 415 28.79 9.89 0.37
N ILE A 416 28.48 10.79 1.29
CA ILE A 416 27.76 12.02 1.00
C ILE A 416 28.62 13.23 1.33
N GLN A 417 28.31 14.35 0.69
CA GLN A 417 28.96 15.63 0.91
C GLN A 417 27.94 16.75 0.74
N LYS A 418 28.15 17.87 1.43
CA LYS A 418 27.36 19.09 1.25
C LYS A 418 27.42 19.55 -0.21
N THR A 419 26.30 19.98 -0.77
CA THR A 419 26.27 20.63 -2.07
C THR A 419 26.85 22.03 -1.90
N GLN A 420 27.87 22.37 -2.69
CA GLN A 420 28.27 23.77 -2.87
C GLN A 420 27.18 24.42 -3.72
N ASP A 421 26.57 25.48 -3.18
CA ASP A 421 25.58 26.30 -3.90
C ASP A 421 26.23 27.06 -5.06
#